data_AF-A0A6F9CK61-F1
#
_entry.id   AF-A0A6F9CK61-F1
#
_cell.length_a   1.000
_cell.length_b   1.000
_cell.length_c   1.000
_cell.angle_alpha   90.00
_cell.angle_beta   90.00
_cell.angle_gamma   90.00
#
_symmetry.space_group_name_H-M   'P 1'
#
loop_
_entity.id
_entity.type
_entity.pdbx_description
1 polymer ?
#
loop_
_entity_poly.entity_id
_entity_poly.type
_entity_poly.pdbx_seq_one_letter_code
_entity_poly.pdbx_strand_id
1 'polypeptide(L)'
;MLELNMSVSDPVVYGSLSCLRNSTSDLSNTYTTALLAYTFTLAGDMETRAQLLQHLDTIALQEGGLLHWTQTSSETSASLAVEISSYVLLASLNASPLSTTDLGYASRIVRWLVRQQNAYGGFSSTQDTVVALQALALYSTRVFSREGTSTVTVQSPSGGQHLFEVNQNNKLLYQERAMQDTEGKYSVEVKGSACASVQ
;
A
#
# COMPACT_ATOMS: atom_id res chain seq x y z
N MET A 1 9.95 -19.74 -2.74
CA MET A 1 11.42 -19.78 -2.97
C MET A 1 12.05 -18.41 -2.79
N LEU A 2 11.62 -17.38 -3.53
CA LEU A 2 12.16 -16.03 -3.38
C LEU A 2 11.87 -15.41 -2.00
N GLU A 3 10.68 -15.60 -1.43
CA GLU A 3 10.38 -15.19 -0.05
C GLU A 3 11.22 -15.92 1.02
N LEU A 4 11.83 -17.05 0.68
CA LEU A 4 12.74 -17.81 1.56
C LEU A 4 14.20 -17.38 1.37
N ASN A 5 14.44 -16.23 0.73
CA ASN A 5 15.78 -15.70 0.41
C ASN A 5 16.68 -16.67 -0.37
N MET A 6 16.08 -17.54 -1.21
CA MET A 6 16.86 -18.32 -2.16
C MET A 6 17.51 -17.39 -3.19
N SER A 7 18.75 -17.68 -3.57
CA SER A 7 19.49 -16.87 -4.53
C SER A 7 18.78 -16.86 -5.89
N VAL A 8 18.72 -15.69 -6.53
CA VAL A 8 18.25 -15.55 -7.91
C VAL A 8 19.16 -16.25 -8.93
N SER A 9 20.40 -16.58 -8.53
CA SER A 9 21.32 -17.40 -9.32
C SER A 9 21.11 -18.90 -9.18
N ASP A 10 20.21 -19.35 -8.29
CA ASP A 10 19.80 -20.75 -8.22
C ASP A 10 19.22 -21.18 -9.59
N PRO A 11 19.66 -22.31 -10.18
CA PRO A 11 19.23 -22.70 -11.53
C PRO A 11 17.71 -22.78 -11.71
N VAL A 12 16.97 -23.21 -10.67
CA VAL A 12 15.52 -23.34 -10.73
C VAL A 12 14.86 -21.96 -10.66
N VAL A 13 15.34 -21.08 -9.77
CA VAL A 13 14.84 -19.71 -9.66
C VAL A 13 15.13 -18.92 -10.93
N TYR A 14 16.37 -19.00 -11.43
CA TYR A 14 16.80 -18.33 -12.66
C TYR A 14 15.98 -18.77 -13.88
N GLY A 15 15.82 -20.08 -14.07
CA GLY A 15 15.02 -20.63 -15.18
C GLY A 15 13.56 -20.21 -15.11
N SER A 16 12.99 -20.18 -13.90
CA SER A 16 11.61 -19.74 -13.67
C SER A 16 11.44 -18.25 -13.99
N LEU A 17 12.33 -17.38 -13.49
CA LEU A 17 12.29 -15.94 -13.77
C LEU A 17 12.45 -15.64 -15.26
N SER A 18 13.32 -16.39 -15.96
CA SER A 18 13.47 -16.26 -17.41
C SER A 18 12.19 -16.61 -18.16
N CYS A 19 11.43 -17.60 -17.71
CA CYS A 19 10.14 -17.94 -18.28
C CYS A 19 9.11 -16.83 -18.02
N LEU A 20 9.04 -16.36 -16.77
CA LEU A 20 8.09 -15.32 -16.35
C LEU A 20 8.30 -13.98 -17.07
N ARG A 21 9.54 -13.63 -17.43
CA ARG A 21 9.82 -12.42 -18.24
C ARG A 21 9.15 -12.47 -19.62
N ASN A 22 9.00 -13.65 -20.21
CA ASN A 22 8.30 -13.76 -21.49
C ASN A 22 6.78 -13.54 -21.34
N SER A 23 6.24 -13.68 -20.13
CA SER A 23 4.83 -13.46 -19.84
C SER A 23 4.51 -12.00 -19.51
N THR A 24 5.50 -11.11 -19.32
CA THR A 24 5.25 -9.69 -19.00
C THR A 24 4.79 -8.87 -20.20
N SER A 25 4.73 -9.44 -21.41
CA SER A 25 4.18 -8.78 -22.59
C SER A 25 2.65 -8.78 -22.62
N ASP A 26 2.00 -9.73 -21.95
CA ASP A 26 0.55 -9.82 -21.84
C ASP A 26 0.10 -9.40 -20.43
N LEU A 27 -0.41 -8.18 -20.34
CA LEU A 27 -0.88 -7.57 -19.09
C LEU A 27 -2.41 -7.52 -19.01
N SER A 28 -3.11 -8.38 -19.76
CA SER A 28 -4.58 -8.45 -19.78
C SER A 28 -5.18 -8.99 -18.48
N ASN A 29 -4.41 -9.79 -17.73
CA ASN A 29 -4.82 -10.35 -16.45
C ASN A 29 -4.21 -9.56 -15.29
N THR A 30 -5.05 -8.83 -14.55
CA THR A 30 -4.65 -8.00 -13.41
C THR A 30 -4.00 -8.83 -12.31
N TYR A 31 -4.55 -10.01 -12.02
CA TYR A 31 -4.01 -10.90 -10.98
C TYR A 31 -2.61 -11.40 -11.31
N THR A 32 -2.41 -11.90 -12.53
CA THR A 32 -1.08 -12.32 -13.01
C THR A 32 -0.09 -11.15 -12.97
N THR A 33 -0.53 -9.96 -13.38
CA THR A 33 0.32 -8.75 -13.38
C THR A 33 0.78 -8.39 -11.96
N ALA A 34 -0.13 -8.41 -10.98
CA ALA A 34 0.20 -8.13 -9.58
C ALA A 34 1.17 -9.15 -8.98
N LEU A 35 0.96 -10.45 -9.27
CA LEU A 35 1.88 -11.52 -8.88
C LEU A 35 3.27 -11.36 -9.50
N LEU A 36 3.34 -11.04 -10.79
CA LEU A 36 4.61 -10.78 -11.48
C LEU A 36 5.31 -9.57 -10.87
N ALA A 37 4.58 -8.47 -10.60
CA ALA A 37 5.14 -7.28 -9.96
C ALA A 37 5.79 -7.63 -8.62
N TYR A 38 5.10 -8.42 -7.78
CA TYR A 38 5.65 -8.86 -6.51
C TYR A 38 6.85 -9.82 -6.67
N THR A 39 6.75 -10.78 -7.60
CA THR A 39 7.81 -11.75 -7.88
C THR A 39 9.10 -11.06 -8.33
N PHE A 40 9.02 -10.12 -9.28
CA PHE A 40 10.17 -9.37 -9.76
C PHE A 40 10.69 -8.38 -8.71
N THR A 41 9.82 -7.89 -7.81
CA THR A 41 10.27 -7.14 -6.63
C THR A 41 11.16 -8.00 -5.74
N LEU A 42 10.75 -9.24 -5.43
CA LEU A 42 11.57 -10.15 -4.61
C LEU A 42 12.85 -10.59 -5.33
N ALA A 43 12.83 -10.70 -6.66
CA ALA A 43 14.00 -11.04 -7.46
C ALA A 43 14.98 -9.86 -7.66
N GLY A 44 14.63 -8.64 -7.23
CA GLY A 44 15.45 -7.44 -7.42
C GLY A 44 15.45 -6.89 -8.85
N ASP A 45 14.55 -7.36 -9.73
CA ASP A 45 14.39 -6.88 -11.10
C ASP A 45 13.50 -5.62 -11.09
N MET A 46 14.11 -4.50 -10.69
CA MET A 46 13.40 -3.25 -10.43
C MET A 46 12.82 -2.59 -11.69
N GLU A 47 13.42 -2.85 -12.86
CA GLU A 47 12.93 -2.33 -14.14
C GLU A 47 11.62 -3.01 -14.54
N THR A 48 11.60 -4.34 -14.55
CA THR A 48 10.38 -5.12 -14.87
C THR A 48 9.29 -4.83 -13.85
N ARG A 49 9.63 -4.78 -12.57
CA ARG A 49 8.72 -4.36 -11.49
C ARG A 49 8.09 -2.99 -11.78
N ALA A 50 8.90 -1.98 -12.13
CA ALA A 50 8.40 -0.63 -12.35
C ALA A 50 7.40 -0.56 -13.51
N GLN A 51 7.69 -1.25 -14.62
CA GLN A 51 6.77 -1.35 -15.76
C GLN A 51 5.43 -1.97 -15.37
N LEU A 52 5.46 -3.07 -14.61
CA LEU A 52 4.25 -3.76 -14.15
C LEU A 52 3.43 -2.90 -13.19
N LEU A 53 4.08 -2.23 -12.22
CA LEU A 53 3.40 -1.31 -11.30
C LEU A 53 2.82 -0.09 -12.02
N GLN A 54 3.51 0.43 -13.04
CA GLN A 54 2.99 1.52 -13.85
C GLN A 54 1.72 1.11 -14.58
N HIS A 55 1.68 -0.08 -15.19
CA HIS A 55 0.47 -0.60 -15.81
C HIS A 55 -0.66 -0.78 -14.79
N LEU A 56 -0.38 -1.39 -13.64
CA LEU A 56 -1.35 -1.56 -12.57
C LEU A 56 -1.95 -0.22 -12.11
N ASP A 57 -1.14 0.84 -12.03
CA ASP A 57 -1.62 2.17 -11.66
C ASP A 57 -2.66 2.72 -12.66
N THR A 58 -2.49 2.45 -13.96
CA THR A 58 -3.45 2.91 -14.99
C THR A 58 -4.82 2.26 -14.90
N ILE A 59 -4.91 1.08 -14.29
CA ILE A 59 -6.16 0.29 -14.16
C ILE A 59 -6.66 0.24 -12.72
N ALA A 60 -6.07 1.01 -11.81
CA ALA A 60 -6.47 1.05 -10.41
C ALA A 60 -7.86 1.65 -10.24
N LEU A 61 -8.68 1.04 -9.38
CA LEU A 61 -10.00 1.56 -9.01
C LEU A 61 -9.84 2.56 -7.85
N GLN A 62 -10.24 3.80 -8.11
CA GLN A 62 -10.12 4.92 -7.17
C GLN A 62 -11.49 5.44 -6.74
N GLU A 63 -11.83 5.23 -5.47
CA GLU A 63 -13.07 5.71 -4.86
C GLU A 63 -12.80 6.29 -3.47
N GLY A 64 -13.22 7.53 -3.22
CA GLY A 64 -13.07 8.16 -1.90
C GLY A 64 -11.63 8.25 -1.38
N GLY A 65 -10.64 8.38 -2.29
CA GLY A 65 -9.21 8.40 -1.95
C GLY A 65 -8.60 7.03 -1.66
N LEU A 66 -9.38 5.94 -1.76
CA LEU A 66 -8.91 4.57 -1.65
C LEU A 66 -8.37 4.06 -2.99
N LEU A 67 -7.54 3.03 -2.95
CA LEU A 67 -7.04 2.32 -4.13
C LEU A 67 -7.21 0.82 -3.97
N HIS A 68 -7.66 0.17 -5.03
CA HIS A 68 -7.74 -1.29 -5.11
C HIS A 68 -7.78 -1.77 -6.56
N TRP A 69 -7.66 -3.08 -6.74
CA TRP A 69 -7.67 -3.73 -8.04
C TRP A 69 -8.63 -4.91 -8.04
N THR A 70 -9.21 -5.18 -9.20
CA THR A 70 -10.04 -6.37 -9.45
C THR A 70 -9.59 -7.04 -10.75
N GLN A 71 -9.87 -8.34 -10.87
CA GLN A 71 -9.93 -8.98 -12.18
C GLN A 71 -11.19 -8.46 -12.90
N THR A 72 -11.24 -8.55 -14.24
CA THR A 72 -12.30 -8.08 -15.15
C THR A 72 -13.71 -7.92 -14.54
N SER A 73 -14.49 -6.95 -15.03
CA SER A 73 -15.81 -6.58 -14.47
C SER A 73 -16.84 -7.73 -14.34
N SER A 74 -16.62 -8.88 -14.98
CA SER A 74 -17.47 -10.08 -14.90
C SER A 74 -17.01 -11.11 -13.85
N GLU A 75 -15.80 -11.03 -13.31
CA GLU A 75 -15.22 -12.00 -12.35
C GLU A 75 -14.79 -11.31 -11.04
N THR A 76 -15.68 -10.50 -10.49
CA THR A 76 -15.41 -9.68 -9.30
C THR A 76 -15.74 -10.42 -8.01
N SER A 77 -14.90 -11.38 -7.61
CA SER A 77 -14.94 -11.85 -6.21
C SER A 77 -14.20 -10.85 -5.30
N ALA A 78 -14.82 -10.48 -4.17
CA ALA A 78 -14.18 -9.61 -3.19
C ALA A 78 -12.87 -10.20 -2.66
N SER A 79 -12.80 -11.53 -2.56
CA SER A 79 -11.59 -12.26 -2.16
C SER A 79 -10.43 -12.04 -3.14
N LEU A 80 -10.69 -12.17 -4.45
CA LEU A 80 -9.68 -11.94 -5.48
C LEU A 80 -9.21 -10.48 -5.48
N ALA A 81 -10.11 -9.52 -5.27
CA ALA A 81 -9.75 -8.10 -5.18
C ALA A 81 -8.81 -7.82 -4.00
N VAL A 82 -9.06 -8.44 -2.84
CA VAL A 82 -8.18 -8.36 -1.66
C VAL A 82 -6.80 -8.93 -1.98
N GLU A 83 -6.75 -10.11 -2.59
CA GLU A 83 -5.48 -10.76 -2.92
C GLU A 83 -4.65 -9.93 -3.92
N ILE A 84 -5.26 -9.50 -5.03
CA ILE A 84 -4.58 -8.65 -6.04
C ILE A 84 -4.01 -7.39 -5.36
N SER A 85 -4.86 -6.67 -4.63
CA SER A 85 -4.46 -5.41 -3.99
C SER A 85 -3.36 -5.61 -2.95
N SER A 86 -3.34 -6.77 -2.29
CA SER A 86 -2.29 -7.13 -1.34
C SER A 86 -0.94 -7.39 -2.02
N TYR A 87 -0.91 -8.06 -3.18
CA TYR A 87 0.33 -8.21 -3.95
C TYR A 87 0.85 -6.87 -4.48
N VAL A 88 -0.03 -5.97 -4.94
CA VAL A 88 0.39 -4.62 -5.35
C VAL A 88 0.99 -3.85 -4.18
N LEU A 89 0.39 -3.96 -2.98
CA LEU A 89 0.93 -3.35 -1.76
C LEU A 89 2.31 -3.91 -1.40
N LEU A 90 2.48 -5.24 -1.43
CA LEU A 90 3.77 -5.89 -1.16
C LEU A 90 4.85 -5.47 -2.16
N ALA A 91 4.52 -5.44 -3.45
CA ALA A 91 5.42 -4.99 -4.51
C ALA A 91 5.80 -3.51 -4.34
N SER A 92 4.85 -2.66 -3.92
CA SER A 92 5.08 -1.23 -3.69
C SER A 92 5.99 -0.99 -2.49
N LEU A 93 5.81 -1.73 -1.39
CA LEU A 93 6.54 -1.53 -0.15
C LEU A 93 7.95 -2.11 -0.15
N ASN A 94 8.26 -3.08 -1.00
CA ASN A 94 9.60 -3.70 -1.04
C ASN A 94 10.65 -2.89 -1.83
N ALA A 95 10.33 -1.68 -2.28
CA ALA A 95 11.35 -0.71 -2.71
C ALA A 95 12.12 -0.15 -1.49
N SER A 96 13.39 0.20 -1.71
CA SER A 96 14.23 0.90 -0.73
C SER A 96 15.14 1.90 -1.44
N PRO A 97 15.22 3.17 -0.97
CA PRO A 97 14.42 3.76 0.10
C PRO A 97 12.96 4.02 -0.34
N LEU A 98 12.02 4.05 0.62
CA LEU A 98 10.64 4.51 0.37
C LEU A 98 10.54 6.01 0.64
N SER A 99 9.92 6.74 -0.28
CA SER A 99 9.59 8.16 -0.09
C SER A 99 8.28 8.34 0.69
N THR A 100 8.01 9.57 1.13
CA THR A 100 6.72 9.93 1.73
C THR A 100 5.56 9.76 0.74
N THR A 101 5.80 9.98 -0.55
CA THR A 101 4.83 9.75 -1.63
C THR A 101 4.50 8.26 -1.76
N ASP A 102 5.50 7.38 -1.68
CA ASP A 102 5.29 5.93 -1.78
C ASP A 102 4.48 5.40 -0.58
N LEU A 103 4.78 5.90 0.63
CA LEU A 103 4.01 5.56 1.83
C LEU A 103 2.58 6.13 1.77
N GLY A 104 2.42 7.34 1.21
CA GLY A 104 1.12 7.93 0.93
C GLY A 104 0.29 7.08 -0.03
N TYR A 105 0.89 6.60 -1.13
CA TYR A 105 0.27 5.67 -2.07
C TYR A 105 -0.15 4.36 -1.38
N ALA A 106 0.78 3.72 -0.67
CA ALA A 106 0.53 2.48 0.06
C ALA A 106 -0.59 2.63 1.11
N SER A 107 -0.66 3.78 1.79
CA SER A 107 -1.71 4.07 2.78
C SER A 107 -3.13 4.01 2.19
N ARG A 108 -3.29 4.39 0.91
CA ARG A 108 -4.60 4.34 0.22
C ARG A 108 -5.07 2.92 -0.03
N ILE A 109 -4.13 2.00 -0.31
CA ILE A 109 -4.39 0.57 -0.48
C ILE A 109 -4.69 -0.06 0.89
N VAL A 110 -3.87 0.24 1.90
CA VAL A 110 -4.04 -0.25 3.28
C VAL A 110 -5.42 0.12 3.84
N ARG A 111 -5.84 1.38 3.67
CA ARG A 111 -7.16 1.84 4.12
C ARG A 111 -8.30 1.11 3.43
N TRP A 112 -8.13 0.73 2.17
CA TRP A 112 -9.12 -0.11 1.48
C TRP A 112 -9.13 -1.54 2.04
N LEU A 113 -7.96 -2.17 2.20
CA LEU A 113 -7.83 -3.53 2.72
C LEU A 113 -8.44 -3.68 4.13
N VAL A 114 -8.17 -2.73 5.03
CA VAL A 114 -8.74 -2.76 6.39
C VAL A 114 -10.27 -2.72 6.38
N ARG A 115 -10.90 -2.06 5.38
CA ARG A 115 -12.36 -2.06 5.21
C ARG A 115 -12.92 -3.40 4.71
N GLN A 116 -12.09 -4.26 4.13
CA GLN A 116 -12.51 -5.59 3.67
C GLN A 116 -12.39 -6.67 4.77
N GLN A 117 -11.81 -6.33 5.94
CA GLN A 117 -11.71 -7.27 7.06
C GLN A 117 -13.10 -7.61 7.63
N ASN A 118 -13.30 -8.89 7.91
CA ASN A 118 -14.49 -9.36 8.61
C ASN A 118 -14.36 -9.15 10.13
N ALA A 119 -15.45 -9.41 10.87
CA ALA A 119 -15.53 -9.20 12.32
C ALA A 119 -14.51 -10.03 13.15
N TYR A 120 -13.87 -11.04 12.55
CA TYR A 120 -12.87 -11.90 13.19
C TYR A 120 -11.43 -11.53 12.78
N GLY A 121 -11.24 -10.43 12.05
CA GLY A 121 -9.92 -9.96 11.59
C GLY A 121 -9.35 -10.73 10.40
N GLY A 122 -10.15 -11.62 9.78
CA GLY A 122 -9.81 -12.32 8.54
C GLY A 122 -10.47 -11.70 7.31
N PHE A 123 -10.27 -12.33 6.16
CA PHE A 123 -10.90 -11.97 4.89
C PHE A 123 -11.79 -13.13 4.40
N SER A 124 -12.18 -13.14 3.12
CA SER A 124 -13.20 -14.05 2.61
C SER A 124 -12.69 -15.46 2.33
N SER A 125 -11.39 -15.63 2.05
CA SER A 125 -10.75 -16.92 1.80
C SER A 125 -9.47 -17.10 2.65
N THR A 126 -8.77 -18.21 2.48
CA THR A 126 -7.49 -18.43 3.18
C THR A 126 -6.36 -17.63 2.54
N GLN A 127 -6.30 -17.62 1.20
CA GLN A 127 -5.21 -17.01 0.47
C GLN A 127 -5.23 -15.48 0.57
N ASP A 128 -6.41 -14.87 0.41
CA ASP A 128 -6.56 -13.42 0.59
C ASP A 128 -6.19 -12.98 2.01
N THR A 129 -6.51 -13.78 3.02
CA THR A 129 -6.20 -13.51 4.42
C THR A 129 -4.70 -13.56 4.66
N VAL A 130 -4.00 -14.59 4.18
CA VAL A 130 -2.55 -14.73 4.39
C VAL A 130 -1.81 -13.55 3.74
N VAL A 131 -2.09 -13.26 2.48
CA VAL A 131 -1.36 -12.23 1.72
C VAL A 131 -1.70 -10.82 2.24
N ALA A 132 -2.97 -10.56 2.58
CA ALA A 132 -3.37 -9.26 3.14
C ALA A 132 -2.73 -9.01 4.51
N LEU A 133 -2.71 -10.00 5.41
CA LEU A 133 -2.05 -9.86 6.70
C LEU A 133 -0.54 -9.66 6.56
N GLN A 134 0.11 -10.37 5.63
CA GLN A 134 1.52 -10.15 5.30
C GLN A 134 1.78 -8.73 4.81
N ALA A 135 0.94 -8.21 3.89
CA ALA A 135 1.08 -6.87 3.34
C ALA A 135 0.84 -5.77 4.39
N LEU A 136 -0.19 -5.93 5.23
CA LEU A 136 -0.50 -5.01 6.33
C LEU A 136 0.60 -5.02 7.41
N ALA A 137 1.15 -6.20 7.74
CA ALA A 137 2.27 -6.32 8.65
C ALA A 137 3.51 -5.62 8.10
N LEU A 138 3.86 -5.85 6.81
CA LEU A 138 4.98 -5.17 6.16
C LEU A 138 4.78 -3.65 6.19
N TYR A 139 3.59 -3.14 5.83
CA TYR A 139 3.29 -1.71 5.93
C TYR A 139 3.50 -1.18 7.35
N SER A 140 3.00 -1.90 8.35
CA SER A 140 3.17 -1.54 9.76
C SER A 140 4.65 -1.39 10.12
N THR A 141 5.53 -2.29 9.66
CA THR A 141 6.98 -2.15 9.91
C THR A 141 7.60 -0.91 9.26
N ARG A 142 7.04 -0.40 8.15
CA ARG A 142 7.55 0.79 7.44
C ARG A 142 7.12 2.11 8.08
N VAL A 143 5.93 2.15 8.67
CA VAL A 143 5.38 3.37 9.30
C VAL A 143 5.54 3.40 10.82
N PHE A 144 5.89 2.27 11.43
CA PHE A 144 6.07 2.18 12.87
C PHE A 144 7.37 2.87 13.30
N SER A 145 7.24 3.71 14.33
CA SER A 145 8.36 4.32 15.03
C SER A 145 8.16 4.08 16.52
N ARG A 146 9.14 3.43 17.19
CA ARG A 146 9.01 2.96 18.58
C ARG A 146 8.81 4.10 19.58
N GLU A 147 9.54 5.18 19.39
CA GLU A 147 9.48 6.39 20.23
C GLU A 147 9.06 7.61 19.39
N GLY A 148 8.43 7.36 18.24
CA GLY A 148 8.04 8.41 17.31
C GLY A 148 7.03 9.36 17.92
N THR A 149 7.26 10.64 17.70
CA THR A 149 6.31 11.72 17.96
C THR A 149 6.28 12.64 16.77
N SER A 150 5.09 13.12 16.40
CA SER A 150 4.89 14.10 15.34
C SER A 150 3.82 15.11 15.73
N THR A 151 4.04 16.35 15.33
CA THR A 151 3.06 17.42 15.42
C THR A 151 2.54 17.71 14.01
N VAL A 152 1.24 17.54 13.82
CA VAL A 152 0.53 17.94 12.60
C VAL A 152 -0.05 19.33 12.84
N THR A 153 0.32 20.27 12.00
CA THR A 153 -0.17 21.65 12.00
C THR A 153 -1.08 21.83 10.79
N VAL A 154 -2.32 22.22 11.04
CA VAL A 154 -3.29 22.62 10.00
C VAL A 154 -3.50 24.11 10.10
N GLN A 155 -3.24 24.85 9.02
CA GLN A 155 -3.46 26.29 8.96
C GLN A 155 -4.58 26.62 7.99
N SER A 156 -5.45 27.53 8.43
CA SER A 156 -6.57 28.05 7.66
C SER A 156 -6.15 29.28 6.85
N PRO A 157 -6.92 29.63 5.80
CA PRO A 157 -6.69 30.85 5.02
C PRO A 157 -6.71 32.13 5.85
N SER A 158 -7.55 32.19 6.89
CA SER A 158 -7.66 33.36 7.78
C SER A 158 -6.52 33.46 8.81
N GLY A 159 -5.58 32.51 8.81
CA GLY A 159 -4.48 32.43 9.78
C GLY A 159 -4.81 31.67 11.06
N GLY A 160 -5.99 31.05 11.14
CA GLY A 160 -6.32 30.11 12.21
C GLY A 160 -5.44 28.87 12.14
N GLN A 161 -5.01 28.36 13.29
CA GLN A 161 -4.12 27.19 13.35
C GLN A 161 -4.64 26.17 14.36
N HIS A 162 -4.59 24.89 13.97
CA HIS A 162 -4.78 23.76 14.86
C HIS A 162 -3.56 22.86 14.86
N LEU A 163 -3.19 22.40 16.04
CA LEU A 163 -2.08 21.47 16.24
C LEU A 163 -2.65 20.16 16.78
N PHE A 164 -2.17 19.06 16.20
CA PHE A 164 -2.47 17.70 16.63
C PHE A 164 -1.16 17.01 16.95
N GLU A 165 -1.05 16.50 18.17
CA GLU A 165 0.10 15.70 18.59
C GLU A 165 -0.21 14.22 18.37
N VAL A 166 0.71 13.52 17.72
CA VAL A 166 0.64 12.08 17.47
C VAL A 166 1.88 11.43 18.08
N ASN A 167 1.68 10.63 19.12
CA ASN A 167 2.71 9.94 19.88
C ASN A 167 2.24 8.53 20.28
N GLN A 168 3.07 7.77 20.99
CA GLN A 168 2.75 6.38 21.35
C GLN A 168 1.49 6.22 22.20
N ASN A 169 1.13 7.22 23.00
CA ASN A 169 -0.01 7.16 23.91
C ASN A 169 -1.33 7.45 23.19
N ASN A 170 -1.31 8.14 22.05
CA ASN A 170 -2.51 8.56 21.33
C ASN A 170 -2.54 8.15 19.84
N LYS A 171 -1.61 7.30 19.38
CA LYS A 171 -1.54 6.84 17.97
C LYS A 171 -2.78 6.11 17.45
N LEU A 172 -3.62 5.59 18.35
CA LEU A 172 -4.89 4.92 18.02
C LEU A 172 -6.10 5.84 18.24
N LEU A 173 -5.89 7.03 18.79
CA LEU A 173 -6.94 7.99 19.08
C LEU A 173 -7.23 8.81 17.82
N TYR A 174 -8.47 8.74 17.36
CA TYR A 174 -8.97 9.68 16.36
C TYR A 174 -9.08 11.08 16.98
N GLN A 175 -8.56 12.08 16.26
CA GLN A 175 -8.55 13.47 16.70
C GLN A 175 -9.18 14.33 15.59
N GLU A 176 -10.11 15.21 15.97
CA GLU A 176 -10.75 16.16 15.05
C GLU A 176 -10.92 17.54 15.69
N ARG A 177 -10.95 18.57 14.84
CA ARG A 177 -11.25 19.95 15.22
C ARG A 177 -12.06 20.60 14.10
N ALA A 178 -13.12 21.31 14.47
CA ALA A 178 -13.88 22.11 13.52
C ALA A 178 -13.09 23.37 13.15
N MET A 179 -12.93 23.63 11.86
CA MET A 179 -12.36 24.87 11.34
C MET A 179 -13.47 25.94 11.23
N GLN A 180 -13.13 27.19 11.51
CA GLN A 180 -14.08 28.31 11.35
C GLN A 180 -14.30 28.68 9.90
N ASP A 181 -13.23 28.63 9.09
CA ASP A 181 -13.34 28.83 7.65
C ASP A 181 -14.00 27.59 7.04
N THR A 182 -14.95 27.77 6.12
CA THR A 182 -15.58 26.67 5.37
C THR A 182 -15.05 26.56 3.95
N GLU A 183 -14.32 27.58 3.49
CA GLU A 183 -13.81 27.71 2.12
C GLU A 183 -12.35 28.16 2.12
N GLY A 184 -11.65 27.84 1.03
CA GLY A 184 -10.26 28.24 0.80
C GLY A 184 -9.26 27.10 0.91
N LYS A 185 -7.97 27.44 0.80
CA LYS A 185 -6.86 26.47 0.80
C LYS A 185 -6.26 26.34 2.19
N TYR A 186 -6.32 25.13 2.72
CA TYR A 186 -5.64 24.75 3.95
C TYR A 186 -4.22 24.30 3.64
N SER A 187 -3.29 24.59 4.55
CA SER A 187 -1.97 23.97 4.53
C SER A 187 -1.85 22.99 5.69
N VAL A 188 -1.18 21.86 5.42
CA VAL A 188 -0.88 20.85 6.43
C VAL A 188 0.64 20.68 6.46
N GLU A 189 1.22 20.89 7.64
CA GLU A 189 2.65 20.70 7.90
C GLU A 189 2.81 19.63 8.98
N VAL A 190 3.76 18.71 8.80
CA VAL A 190 4.07 17.67 9.79
C VAL A 190 5.53 17.79 10.17
N LYS A 191 5.82 17.81 11.48
CA LYS A 191 7.17 17.79 12.04
C LYS A 191 7.31 16.66 13.03
N GLY A 192 8.36 15.86 12.90
CA GLY A 192 8.64 14.75 13.80
C GLY A 192 9.06 13.48 13.08
N SER A 193 8.92 12.34 13.76
CA SER A 193 9.41 11.03 13.33
C SER A 193 8.33 9.93 13.31
N ALA A 194 7.10 10.25 13.70
CA ALA A 194 5.95 9.35 13.56
C ALA A 194 5.15 9.66 12.28
N CYS A 195 4.63 8.62 11.62
CA CYS A 195 3.66 8.81 10.55
C CYS A 195 2.27 9.12 11.12
N ALA A 196 1.54 10.05 10.48
CA ALA A 196 0.16 10.37 10.79
C ALA A 196 -0.68 10.32 9.50
N SER A 197 -1.89 9.76 9.58
CA SER A 197 -2.86 9.81 8.48
C SER A 197 -3.79 11.00 8.71
N VAL A 198 -3.87 11.89 7.73
CA VAL A 198 -4.77 13.06 7.74
C VAL A 198 -5.84 12.84 6.65
N GLN A 199 -7.11 13.08 6.99
CA GLN A 199 -8.27 12.90 6.11
C GLN A 199 -9.19 14.10 6.16
#